data_AF-A0A6I9MPW0-F1
#
_entry.id   AF-A0A6I9MPW0-F1
#
_cell.length_a   1.000
_cell.length_b   1.000
_cell.length_c   1.000
_cell.angle_alpha   90.00
_cell.angle_beta   90.00
_cell.angle_gamma   90.00
#
_symmetry.space_group_name_H-M   'P 1'
#
loop_
_entity.id
_entity.type
_entity.pdbx_description
1 polymer ?
#
loop_
_entity_poly.entity_id
_entity_poly.type
_entity_poly.pdbx_seq_one_letter_code
_entity_poly.pdbx_strand_id
1 'polypeptide(L)'
;GLWNIPFMAHVYLVKGSTLRNELKERNYFVLGKLDPDMALCRNSREMTSHREKDSPSPESFHMLRPPKGLFMYITNRHDFGRLISTANYNTSHYNNDLWQIFENPTDWKEKYIHSNYSRIFTENVMEEPCPDVFWFPVFSQKACDEIVEETEHYGSWSGGKNE
;
A
#
# COMPACT_ATOMS: atom_id res chain seq x y z
N GLY A 1 -18.94 2.75 7.52
CA GLY A 1 -20.06 2.03 6.90
C GLY A 1 -19.62 0.69 6.32
N LEU A 2 -20.56 -0.14 5.86
CA LEU A 2 -20.30 -1.33 5.05
C LEU A 2 -20.96 -1.10 3.69
N TRP A 3 -20.19 -1.19 2.61
CA TRP A 3 -20.62 -0.76 1.28
C TRP A 3 -20.43 -1.88 0.28
N ASN A 4 -21.46 -2.17 -0.51
CA ASN A 4 -21.33 -3.06 -1.66
C ASN A 4 -20.74 -2.26 -2.82
N ILE A 5 -19.58 -2.66 -3.32
CA ILE A 5 -18.82 -1.92 -4.33
C ILE A 5 -18.53 -2.78 -5.55
N PRO A 6 -18.38 -2.17 -6.74
CA PRO A 6 -18.13 -2.93 -7.95
C PRO A 6 -16.67 -3.40 -8.05
N PHE A 7 -15.70 -2.78 -7.40
CA PHE A 7 -14.29 -3.13 -7.57
C PHE A 7 -13.57 -3.07 -6.23
N MET A 8 -12.69 -4.04 -5.97
CA MET A 8 -11.83 -4.08 -4.80
C MET A 8 -10.47 -4.66 -5.16
N ALA A 9 -9.41 -4.20 -4.51
CA ALA A 9 -8.04 -4.65 -4.74
C ALA A 9 -7.24 -4.63 -3.43
N HIS A 10 -5.99 -5.12 -3.49
CA HIS A 10 -5.00 -5.15 -2.41
C HIS A 10 -5.30 -6.10 -1.24
N VAL A 11 -6.33 -5.84 -0.43
CA VAL A 11 -6.60 -6.60 0.80
C VAL A 11 -8.08 -6.92 0.91
N TYR A 12 -8.39 -8.22 0.98
CA TYR A 12 -9.75 -8.71 1.11
C TYR A 12 -9.80 -10.08 1.78
N LEU A 13 -10.93 -10.35 2.44
CA LEU A 13 -11.22 -11.63 3.07
C LEU A 13 -12.38 -12.30 2.35
N VAL A 14 -12.17 -13.55 1.94
CA VAL A 14 -13.20 -14.36 1.30
C VAL A 14 -13.53 -15.56 2.17
N LYS A 15 -14.83 -15.78 2.41
CA LYS A 15 -15.29 -16.93 3.18
C LYS A 15 -14.92 -18.22 2.44
N GLY A 16 -14.24 -19.15 3.11
CA GLY A 16 -13.75 -20.38 2.45
C GLY A 16 -14.86 -21.26 1.84
N SER A 17 -16.09 -21.24 2.39
CA SER A 17 -17.23 -21.94 1.78
C SER A 17 -17.63 -21.35 0.42
N THR A 18 -17.51 -20.03 0.26
CA THR A 18 -17.78 -19.33 -1.00
C THR A 18 -16.77 -19.76 -2.07
N LEU A 19 -15.49 -19.91 -1.72
CA LEU A 19 -14.48 -20.46 -2.63
C LEU A 19 -14.80 -21.89 -3.08
N ARG A 20 -15.28 -22.75 -2.17
CA ARG A 20 -15.56 -24.17 -2.50
C ARG A 20 -16.88 -24.39 -3.22
N ASN A 21 -17.89 -23.58 -2.94
CA ASN A 21 -19.26 -23.83 -3.39
C ASN A 21 -19.68 -22.94 -4.56
N GLU A 22 -19.18 -21.70 -4.61
CA GLU A 22 -19.61 -20.67 -5.57
C GLU A 22 -18.49 -20.39 -6.57
N LEU A 23 -17.26 -20.14 -6.10
CA LEU A 23 -16.10 -19.82 -6.94
C LEU A 23 -15.28 -21.07 -7.33
N LYS A 24 -15.89 -22.02 -8.04
CA LYS A 24 -15.28 -23.34 -8.35
C LYS A 24 -14.26 -23.32 -9.49
N GLU A 25 -14.32 -22.34 -10.38
CA GLU A 25 -13.38 -22.23 -11.49
C GLU A 25 -11.98 -21.81 -11.02
N ARG A 26 -10.93 -22.22 -11.74
CA ARG A 26 -9.55 -21.83 -11.37
C ARG A 26 -9.13 -20.45 -11.89
N ASN A 27 -9.79 -19.95 -12.92
CA ASN A 27 -9.30 -18.81 -13.70
C ASN A 27 -9.98 -17.47 -13.34
N TYR A 28 -10.37 -17.26 -12.09
CA TYR A 28 -11.05 -16.01 -11.69
C TYR A 28 -10.19 -14.75 -11.90
N PHE A 29 -8.87 -14.87 -11.86
CA PHE A 29 -7.92 -13.76 -12.06
C PHE A 29 -7.49 -13.57 -13.52
N VAL A 30 -8.03 -14.35 -14.46
CA VAL A 30 -7.60 -14.31 -15.86
C VAL A 30 -8.82 -14.12 -16.75
N LEU A 31 -8.88 -12.98 -17.45
CA LEU A 31 -9.92 -12.72 -18.43
C LEU A 31 -9.40 -11.82 -19.57
N GLY A 32 -9.05 -12.43 -20.69
CA GLY A 32 -8.60 -11.70 -21.88
C GLY A 32 -7.39 -10.81 -21.58
N LYS A 33 -7.54 -9.50 -21.78
CA LYS A 33 -6.51 -8.47 -21.52
C LYS A 33 -6.79 -7.64 -20.25
N LEU A 34 -7.78 -8.00 -19.45
CA LEU A 34 -8.04 -7.29 -18.19
C LEU A 34 -6.91 -7.58 -17.21
N ASP A 35 -6.59 -6.61 -16.34
CA ASP A 35 -5.70 -6.89 -15.22
C ASP A 35 -6.35 -7.88 -14.24
N PRO A 36 -5.54 -8.58 -13.43
CA PRO A 36 -6.02 -9.64 -12.56
C PRO A 36 -7.10 -9.22 -11.55
N ASP A 37 -7.04 -8.01 -11.01
CA ASP A 37 -8.01 -7.52 -10.02
C ASP A 37 -9.34 -7.17 -10.70
N MET A 38 -9.29 -6.52 -11.87
CA MET A 38 -10.47 -6.31 -12.71
C MET A 38 -11.10 -7.64 -13.14
N ALA A 39 -10.29 -8.63 -13.51
CA ALA A 39 -10.75 -9.97 -13.88
C ALA A 39 -11.45 -10.65 -12.71
N LEU A 40 -10.84 -10.65 -11.52
CA LEU A 40 -11.44 -11.21 -10.30
C LEU A 40 -12.79 -10.56 -10.00
N CYS A 41 -12.83 -9.23 -9.94
CA CYS A 41 -14.04 -8.49 -9.60
C CYS A 41 -15.14 -8.75 -10.64
N ARG A 42 -14.79 -8.76 -11.93
CA ARG A 42 -15.75 -9.03 -13.00
C ARG A 42 -16.30 -10.45 -12.92
N ASN A 43 -15.42 -11.45 -12.85
CA ASN A 43 -15.81 -12.85 -12.81
C ASN A 43 -16.66 -13.17 -11.56
N SER A 44 -16.35 -12.55 -10.43
CA SER A 44 -17.12 -12.70 -9.19
C SER A 44 -18.53 -12.11 -9.29
N ARG A 45 -18.68 -10.94 -9.93
CA ARG A 45 -19.99 -10.26 -10.11
C ARG A 45 -20.86 -10.90 -11.20
N GLU A 46 -20.24 -11.38 -12.26
CA GLU A 46 -20.92 -11.92 -13.44
C GLU A 46 -21.26 -13.41 -13.31
N MET A 47 -20.97 -14.05 -12.15
CA MET A 47 -21.26 -15.46 -11.92
C MET A 47 -22.65 -15.82 -12.45
N THR A 48 -22.63 -16.57 -13.54
CA THR A 48 -23.79 -17.02 -14.25
C THR A 48 -24.44 -18.12 -13.41
N SER A 49 -25.48 -17.76 -12.63
CA SER A 49 -26.63 -18.66 -12.59
C SER A 49 -26.90 -19.05 -14.03
N HIS A 50 -26.92 -20.34 -14.33
CA HIS A 50 -27.20 -20.94 -15.63
C HIS A 50 -27.98 -19.97 -16.50
N ARG A 51 -27.43 -19.58 -17.66
CA ARG A 51 -28.17 -18.81 -18.67
C ARG A 51 -29.54 -19.47 -18.86
N GLU A 52 -30.59 -18.93 -18.26
CA GLU A 52 -31.94 -19.20 -18.70
C GLU A 52 -31.98 -18.72 -20.14
N LYS A 53 -32.07 -19.67 -21.07
CA LYS A 53 -31.88 -19.45 -22.50
C LYS A 53 -32.97 -18.58 -23.14
N ASP A 54 -33.95 -18.08 -22.39
CA ASP A 54 -35.21 -17.60 -22.95
C ASP A 54 -35.70 -16.25 -22.39
N SER A 55 -34.81 -15.30 -22.04
CA SER A 55 -35.24 -13.93 -21.69
C SER A 55 -35.06 -12.96 -22.86
N PRO A 56 -36.14 -12.56 -23.57
CA PRO A 56 -36.09 -11.58 -24.63
C PRO A 56 -36.23 -10.19 -23.98
N SER A 57 -35.11 -9.58 -23.57
CA SER A 57 -35.13 -8.15 -23.30
C SER A 57 -33.87 -7.47 -23.86
N PRO A 58 -34.00 -6.34 -24.57
CA PRO A 58 -32.89 -5.65 -25.19
C PRO A 58 -31.91 -5.08 -24.15
N GLU A 59 -30.67 -4.90 -24.59
CA GLU A 59 -29.48 -4.47 -23.85
C GLU A 59 -29.67 -3.15 -23.07
N SER A 60 -30.13 -3.25 -21.82
CA SER A 60 -30.11 -2.16 -20.85
C SER A 60 -28.76 -2.13 -20.12
N PHE A 61 -28.10 -0.96 -20.10
CA PHE A 61 -26.81 -0.65 -19.44
C PHE A 61 -26.42 -1.62 -18.30
N HIS A 62 -25.37 -2.43 -18.55
CA HIS A 62 -24.88 -3.47 -17.63
C HIS A 62 -24.52 -2.99 -16.22
N MET A 63 -24.29 -1.68 -16.02
CA MET A 63 -23.92 -1.09 -14.72
C MET A 63 -25.07 -0.97 -13.71
N LEU A 64 -26.34 -1.06 -14.14
CA LEU A 64 -27.50 -0.89 -13.25
C LEU A 64 -28.25 -2.21 -12.96
N ARG A 65 -27.77 -3.35 -13.47
CA ARG A 65 -28.34 -4.65 -13.08
C ARG A 65 -27.88 -5.02 -11.66
N PRO A 66 -28.78 -5.54 -10.80
CA PRO A 66 -28.37 -6.19 -9.57
C PRO A 66 -27.32 -7.25 -9.89
N PRO A 67 -26.22 -7.35 -9.12
CA PRO A 67 -25.24 -8.41 -9.30
C PRO A 67 -25.95 -9.76 -9.30
N LYS A 68 -25.75 -10.55 -10.36
CA LYS A 68 -26.18 -11.95 -10.38
C LYS A 68 -25.19 -12.86 -9.63
N GLY A 69 -24.00 -12.36 -9.35
CA GLY A 69 -22.92 -13.02 -8.61
C GLY A 69 -22.69 -12.46 -7.21
N LEU A 70 -21.46 -12.65 -6.70
CA LEU A 70 -21.08 -12.29 -5.35
C LEU A 70 -21.04 -10.78 -5.11
N PHE A 71 -21.54 -10.37 -3.95
CA PHE A 71 -21.33 -9.02 -3.43
C PHE A 71 -19.91 -8.86 -2.91
N MET A 72 -19.32 -7.70 -3.19
CA MET A 72 -17.99 -7.32 -2.72
C MET A 72 -18.16 -6.16 -1.75
N TYR A 73 -17.80 -6.41 -0.50
CA TYR A 73 -18.02 -5.43 0.57
C TYR A 73 -16.72 -4.76 0.98
N ILE A 74 -16.74 -3.43 1.09
CA ILE A 74 -15.73 -2.64 1.77
C ILE A 74 -16.27 -2.09 3.08
N THR A 75 -15.45 -2.08 4.11
CA THR A 75 -15.77 -1.46 5.40
C THR A 75 -14.78 -0.33 5.69
N ASN A 76 -15.32 0.84 5.99
CA ASN A 76 -14.58 1.98 6.55
C ASN A 76 -15.08 2.29 7.97
N ARG A 77 -15.49 1.27 8.73
CA ARG A 77 -15.92 1.42 10.13
C ARG A 77 -14.73 1.58 11.10
N HIS A 78 -13.56 1.15 10.68
CA HIS A 78 -12.31 1.28 11.41
C HIS A 78 -11.25 1.81 10.47
N ASP A 79 -10.22 2.43 11.04
CA ASP A 79 -8.97 2.64 10.34
C ASP A 79 -8.19 1.32 10.34
N PHE A 80 -7.88 0.81 9.16
CA PHE A 80 -7.15 -0.45 8.97
C PHE A 80 -5.70 -0.22 8.55
N GLY A 81 -5.34 0.98 8.12
CA GLY A 81 -4.03 1.28 7.56
C GLY A 81 -4.09 2.08 6.26
N ARG A 82 -2.98 2.07 5.53
CA ARG A 82 -2.72 2.88 4.35
C ARG A 82 -2.09 2.06 3.23
N LEU A 83 -2.18 2.57 2.00
CA LEU A 83 -1.49 2.01 0.84
C LEU A 83 -0.20 2.80 0.60
N ILE A 84 0.88 2.08 0.31
CA ILE A 84 2.16 2.69 -0.10
C ILE A 84 2.15 3.01 -1.59
N SER A 85 2.73 4.15 -1.96
CA SER A 85 3.00 4.52 -3.34
C SER A 85 4.19 3.70 -3.85
N THR A 86 4.00 2.97 -4.96
CA THR A 86 5.07 2.25 -5.66
C THR A 86 5.29 2.77 -7.07
N ALA A 87 4.64 3.87 -7.46
CA ALA A 87 4.59 4.34 -8.84
C ALA A 87 5.98 4.76 -9.39
N ASN A 88 6.78 5.43 -8.54
CA ASN A 88 8.09 5.96 -8.90
C ASN A 88 9.22 5.39 -8.00
N TYR A 89 9.06 4.15 -7.54
CA TYR A 89 10.04 3.55 -6.64
C TYR A 89 11.35 3.25 -7.38
N ASN A 90 12.41 4.01 -7.06
CA ASN A 90 13.73 3.80 -7.64
C ASN A 90 14.47 2.68 -6.90
N THR A 91 14.93 1.67 -7.65
CA THR A 91 15.69 0.53 -7.12
C THR A 91 17.21 0.61 -7.38
N SER A 92 17.71 1.78 -7.80
CA SER A 92 19.13 1.94 -8.19
C SER A 92 20.07 2.26 -7.03
N HIS A 93 19.54 2.63 -5.87
CA HIS A 93 20.32 2.96 -4.68
C HIS A 93 20.65 1.70 -3.88
N TYR A 94 21.68 1.75 -3.05
CA TYR A 94 22.03 0.64 -2.15
C TYR A 94 20.89 0.44 -1.11
N ASN A 95 20.38 1.53 -0.54
CA ASN A 95 19.26 1.60 0.39
C ASN A 95 18.13 2.46 -0.18
N ASN A 96 17.37 1.91 -1.13
CA ASN A 96 16.30 2.59 -1.88
C ASN A 96 15.26 3.34 -1.04
N ASP A 97 14.90 2.79 0.12
CA ASP A 97 13.90 3.36 1.01
C ASP A 97 14.33 4.73 1.59
N LEU A 98 15.63 5.03 1.65
CA LEU A 98 16.10 6.36 2.10
C LEU A 98 15.54 7.48 1.22
N TRP A 99 15.31 7.23 -0.08
CA TRP A 99 14.76 8.18 -1.04
C TRP A 99 13.22 8.24 -1.05
N GLN A 100 12.53 7.48 -0.20
CA GLN A 100 11.06 7.44 -0.15
C GLN A 100 10.41 8.56 0.68
N ILE A 101 11.20 9.50 1.22
CA ILE A 101 10.69 10.59 2.09
C ILE A 101 9.57 11.41 1.43
N PHE A 102 9.58 11.56 0.10
CA PHE A 102 8.58 12.35 -0.63
C PHE A 102 7.34 11.54 -1.03
N GLU A 103 7.52 10.27 -1.43
CA GLU A 103 6.43 9.40 -1.91
C GLU A 103 5.66 8.76 -0.75
N ASN A 104 6.36 8.37 0.32
CA ASN A 104 5.79 7.66 1.46
C ASN A 104 6.27 8.26 2.80
N PRO A 105 5.96 9.55 3.09
CA PRO A 105 6.53 10.27 4.23
C PRO A 105 6.19 9.66 5.59
N THR A 106 4.99 9.08 5.75
CA THR A 106 4.56 8.49 7.02
C THR A 106 5.36 7.24 7.34
N ASP A 107 5.46 6.32 6.37
CA ASP A 107 6.22 5.08 6.50
C ASP A 107 7.74 5.36 6.62
N TRP A 108 8.23 6.35 5.88
CA TRP A 108 9.61 6.83 5.98
C TRP A 108 9.90 7.38 7.38
N LYS A 109 9.02 8.23 7.93
CA LYS A 109 9.16 8.76 9.30
C LYS A 109 9.18 7.64 10.33
N GLU A 110 8.24 6.70 10.24
CA GLU A 110 8.16 5.57 11.19
C GLU A 110 9.43 4.68 11.13
N LYS A 111 10.05 4.55 9.96
CA LYS A 111 11.28 3.77 9.75
C LYS A 111 12.55 4.51 10.20
N TYR A 112 12.68 5.79 9.84
CA TYR A 112 13.95 6.51 9.89
C TYR A 112 14.05 7.62 10.93
N ILE A 113 12.93 8.17 11.40
CA ILE A 113 12.95 9.18 12.45
C ILE A 113 12.88 8.49 13.80
N HIS A 114 13.65 9.00 14.76
CA HIS A 114 13.68 8.47 16.11
C HIS A 114 12.29 8.56 16.75
N SER A 115 11.86 7.50 17.45
CA SER A 115 10.52 7.42 18.06
C SER A 115 10.22 8.58 19.02
N ASN A 116 11.24 9.00 19.78
CA ASN A 116 11.15 10.14 20.70
C ASN A 116 11.30 11.52 20.03
N TYR A 117 11.56 11.63 18.72
CA TYR A 117 11.76 12.92 18.06
C TYR A 117 10.55 13.84 18.23
N SER A 118 9.32 13.33 18.13
CA SER A 118 8.12 14.17 18.27
C SER A 118 7.94 14.75 19.68
N ARG A 119 8.56 14.13 20.70
CA ARG A 119 8.45 14.60 22.10
C ARG A 119 9.17 15.92 22.33
N ILE A 120 10.16 16.29 21.51
CA ILE A 120 10.90 17.55 21.66
C ILE A 120 10.02 18.78 21.46
N PHE A 121 8.91 18.64 20.71
CA PHE A 121 7.98 19.73 20.43
C PHE A 121 6.86 19.84 21.45
N THR A 122 6.60 18.78 22.20
CA THR A 122 5.50 18.71 23.19
C THR A 122 6.01 18.75 24.62
N GLU A 123 7.20 18.22 24.86
CA GLU A 123 7.86 18.10 26.14
C GLU A 123 9.19 18.84 26.08
N ASN A 124 9.59 19.48 27.20
CA ASN A 124 10.88 20.17 27.29
C ASN A 124 12.01 19.18 27.62
N VAL A 125 12.19 18.17 26.76
CA VAL A 125 13.16 17.06 26.90
C VAL A 125 14.47 17.31 26.14
N MET A 126 14.67 18.53 25.64
CA MET A 126 15.88 18.92 24.92
C MET A 126 17.01 19.24 25.90
N GLU A 127 18.20 18.72 25.63
CA GLU A 127 19.40 19.01 26.42
C GLU A 127 20.19 20.16 25.80
N GLU A 128 20.83 20.98 26.62
CA GLU A 128 21.72 22.06 26.18
C GLU A 128 23.10 21.87 26.83
N PRO A 129 23.98 21.01 26.27
CA PRO A 129 25.30 20.74 26.85
C PRO A 129 26.21 21.97 26.94
N CYS A 130 26.04 22.95 26.05
CA CYS A 130 26.77 24.21 26.01
C CYS A 130 25.82 25.35 25.59
N PRO A 131 26.11 26.63 25.93
CA PRO A 131 25.28 27.76 25.54
C PRO A 131 24.99 27.75 24.03
N ASP A 132 23.71 27.82 23.67
CA ASP A 132 23.20 27.81 22.29
C ASP A 132 23.50 26.51 21.51
N VAL A 133 23.82 25.40 22.19
CA VAL A 133 24.04 24.07 21.58
C VAL A 133 22.97 23.11 22.07
N PHE A 134 22.04 22.76 21.18
CA PHE A 134 20.93 21.87 21.50
C PHE A 134 21.21 20.43 21.11
N TRP A 135 20.81 19.49 21.97
CA TRP A 135 20.97 18.06 21.77
C TRP A 135 19.64 17.32 21.94
N PHE A 136 19.23 16.62 20.89
CA PHE A 136 18.00 15.85 20.85
C PHE A 136 18.09 14.70 19.84
N PRO A 137 17.29 13.63 19.98
CA PRO A 137 17.32 12.50 19.07
C PRO A 137 16.63 12.83 17.75
N VAL A 138 17.24 12.48 16.62
CA VAL A 138 16.72 12.77 15.27
C VAL A 138 16.42 11.50 14.49
N PHE A 139 17.44 10.69 14.24
CA PHE A 139 17.36 9.50 13.39
C PHE A 139 17.26 8.21 14.23
N SER A 140 16.59 7.20 13.67
CA SER A 140 16.61 5.84 14.20
C SER A 140 17.97 5.19 13.92
N GLN A 141 18.33 4.12 14.66
CA GLN A 141 19.58 3.39 14.39
C GLN A 141 19.65 2.91 12.94
N LYS A 142 18.50 2.47 12.39
CA LYS A 142 18.41 2.01 11.00
C LYS A 142 18.72 3.12 9.98
N ALA A 143 18.28 4.35 10.23
CA ALA A 143 18.66 5.48 9.39
C ALA A 143 20.17 5.73 9.44
N CYS A 144 20.77 5.70 10.63
CA CYS A 144 22.21 5.87 10.77
C CYS A 144 23.00 4.79 10.01
N ASP A 145 22.63 3.51 10.20
CA ASP A 145 23.28 2.37 9.55
C ASP A 145 23.16 2.48 8.02
N GLU A 146 21.94 2.68 7.49
CA GLU A 146 21.72 2.73 6.05
C GLU A 146 22.37 3.95 5.37
N ILE A 147 22.48 5.10 6.07
CA ILE A 147 23.21 6.27 5.57
C ILE A 147 24.71 5.99 5.50
N VAL A 148 25.29 5.38 6.53
CA VAL A 148 26.71 5.00 6.54
C VAL A 148 26.99 4.04 5.39
N GLU A 149 26.16 3.01 5.24
CA GLU A 149 26.28 2.04 4.14
C GLU A 149 26.26 2.70 2.76
N GLU A 150 25.35 3.65 2.50
CA GLU A 150 25.31 4.40 1.25
C GLU A 150 26.58 5.23 1.01
N THR A 151 27.05 5.93 2.04
CA THR A 151 28.27 6.75 1.91
C THR A 151 29.51 5.89 1.66
N GLU A 152 29.64 4.75 2.32
CA GLU A 152 30.73 3.81 2.10
C GLU A 152 30.61 3.08 0.75
N HIS A 153 29.38 2.81 0.30
CA HIS A 153 29.13 2.25 -1.03
C HIS A 153 29.59 3.21 -2.14
N TYR A 154 29.39 4.52 -1.96
CA TYR A 154 29.93 5.54 -2.86
C TYR A 154 31.46 5.62 -2.80
N GLY A 155 32.04 5.51 -1.60
CA GLY A 155 33.47 5.29 -1.36
C GLY A 155 34.41 6.46 -1.69
N SER A 156 33.90 7.57 -2.23
CA SER A 156 34.71 8.75 -2.59
C SER A 156 34.69 9.79 -1.47
N TRP A 157 35.40 9.48 -0.38
CA TRP A 157 35.58 10.38 0.76
C TRP A 157 36.56 11.51 0.42
N SER A 158 36.30 12.71 0.95
CA SER A 158 37.16 13.88 0.71
C SER A 158 38.59 13.66 1.25
N GLY A 159 39.59 13.99 0.41
CA GLY A 159 41.00 13.98 0.79
C GLY A 159 41.53 15.35 1.25
N GLY A 160 42.83 15.45 1.58
CA GLY A 160 43.44 16.66 2.14
C GLY A 160 43.48 17.91 1.26
N LYS A 161 42.95 17.86 0.03
CA LYS A 161 42.77 19.02 -0.86
C LYS A 161 41.30 19.40 -1.09
N ASN A 162 40.34 18.66 -0.52
CA ASN A 162 38.90 18.81 -0.81
C ASN A 162 38.63 18.95 -2.32
N GLU A 163 39.14 18.00 -3.11
CA GLU A 163 38.64 17.73 -4.47
C GLU A 163 37.70 16.52 -4.41
#